data_AF-A0A7I7WMT3-F1
#
_entry.id   AF-A0A7I7WMT3-F1
#
_cell.length_a   1.000
_cell.length_b   1.000
_cell.length_c   1.000
_cell.angle_alpha   90.00
_cell.angle_beta   90.00
_cell.angle_gamma   90.00
#
_symmetry.space_group_name_H-M   'P 1'
#
loop_
_entity.id
_entity.type
_entity.pdbx_description
1 polymer ?
#
loop_
_entity_poly.entity_id
_entity_poly.type
_entity_poly.pdbx_seq_one_letter_code
_entity_poly.pdbx_strand_id
1 'polypeptide(L)'
;MRLRPGDLPTRPISQGTTPRRASVLGEPMTVRLKALPKAVSGVDSDTVRLRPLVDIPVVGKVTNTIRQRYLDLSKAAVTPPTRWEYARIALVLLLASMPILAISVEVFGLLPQSGITLVTISLVALLATLIAFAPHRIDMIVGRGLIAGMVACIVYDAARLFAVHVLGLMGDFIPVMGSFVTGEPDTAGSAAVGYVYRYLGDAGGLGVAFFVVAYAIGIDRWKNVYAVLAAIAFGVFPTWAGLMATVALSPNGEERMFPLNTATVIITLLGHVIFGLFLGLAFLKAPRGDQSGWPWPPLSESALAKRAIRFRKKITNSPH
;
A
#
# COMPACT_ATOMS: atom_id res chain seq x y z
N MET A 1 40.15 39.84 -65.43
CA MET A 1 39.46 40.39 -64.24
C MET A 1 40.11 39.79 -63.01
N ARG A 2 40.79 40.61 -62.20
CA ARG A 2 40.33 41.12 -60.90
C ARG A 2 40.18 40.04 -59.82
N LEU A 3 41.08 40.15 -58.84
CA LEU A 3 41.07 39.73 -57.43
C LEU A 3 40.48 38.37 -57.03
N ARG A 4 41.29 37.75 -56.16
CA ARG A 4 41.36 36.35 -55.73
C ARG A 4 40.82 36.16 -54.29
N PRO A 5 40.66 34.89 -53.86
CA PRO A 5 39.91 34.45 -52.68
C PRO A 5 40.75 34.27 -51.39
N GLY A 6 40.06 34.06 -50.26
CA GLY A 6 40.57 33.66 -48.93
C GLY A 6 39.58 34.11 -47.85
N ASP A 7 38.77 33.28 -47.16
CA ASP A 7 38.95 31.94 -46.58
C ASP A 7 40.10 31.83 -45.54
N LEU A 8 39.77 32.26 -44.31
CA LEU A 8 40.26 31.82 -42.98
C LEU A 8 41.77 31.98 -42.63
N PRO A 9 42.23 31.66 -41.41
CA PRO A 9 41.99 32.30 -40.09
C PRO A 9 43.32 32.71 -39.39
N THR A 10 43.32 33.58 -38.35
CA THR A 10 44.46 33.65 -37.39
C THR A 10 44.06 34.12 -35.98
N ARG A 11 44.46 33.31 -34.98
CA ARG A 11 44.75 33.64 -33.55
C ARG A 11 46.30 33.59 -33.41
N PRO A 12 47.00 33.87 -32.28
CA PRO A 12 46.71 34.60 -31.03
C PRO A 12 47.89 35.52 -30.54
N ILE A 13 47.86 35.94 -29.24
CA ILE A 13 49.00 36.33 -28.32
C ILE A 13 49.50 37.81 -28.48
N SER A 14 49.95 38.61 -27.48
CA SER A 14 50.36 38.44 -26.08
C SER A 14 50.30 39.75 -25.27
N GLN A 15 50.06 39.57 -23.96
CA GLN A 15 50.70 40.17 -22.78
C GLN A 15 51.32 41.58 -22.81
N GLY A 16 50.89 42.36 -21.81
CA GLY A 16 51.74 43.24 -21.02
C GLY A 16 50.90 43.83 -19.88
N THR A 17 51.35 44.11 -18.66
CA THR A 17 52.59 43.91 -17.90
C THR A 17 52.17 44.29 -16.48
N THR A 18 52.38 43.43 -15.48
CA THR A 18 52.26 43.84 -14.07
C THR A 18 53.48 44.67 -13.68
N PRO A 19 53.35 45.65 -12.78
CA PRO A 19 54.42 45.96 -11.86
C PRO A 19 53.99 45.64 -10.43
N ARG A 20 54.68 44.64 -9.89
CA ARG A 20 54.80 44.29 -8.48
C ARG A 20 55.64 45.36 -7.78
N ARG A 21 55.17 45.90 -6.67
CA ARG A 21 56.02 46.52 -5.64
C ARG A 21 55.82 45.78 -4.32
N ALA A 22 56.92 45.26 -3.79
CA ALA A 22 57.03 44.55 -2.55
C ALA A 22 57.96 45.32 -1.61
N SER A 23 57.63 45.37 -0.31
CA SER A 23 58.52 45.17 0.85
C SER A 23 57.67 45.32 2.13
N VAL A 24 57.45 44.27 2.96
CA VAL A 24 58.36 43.64 3.96
C VAL A 24 58.31 44.47 5.27
N LEU A 25 58.11 43.95 6.50
CA LEU A 25 58.15 42.62 7.12
C LEU A 25 57.37 42.69 8.47
N GLY A 26 56.82 41.58 8.97
CA GLY A 26 56.35 41.47 10.36
C GLY A 26 55.64 40.16 10.72
N GLU A 27 56.39 39.06 10.79
CA GLU A 27 56.13 37.82 11.58
C GLU A 27 54.83 36.99 11.33
N PRO A 28 54.70 35.76 11.91
CA PRO A 28 55.14 34.49 11.35
C PRO A 28 53.96 33.58 10.91
N MET A 29 54.31 32.51 10.19
CA MET A 29 53.38 31.49 9.67
C MET A 29 52.55 30.81 10.77
N THR A 30 51.23 31.02 10.73
CA THR A 30 50.25 29.99 11.08
C THR A 30 49.29 29.84 9.92
N VAL A 31 49.17 28.64 9.38
CA VAL A 31 48.22 28.26 8.34
C VAL A 31 46.81 28.46 8.90
N ARG A 32 46.22 29.64 8.64
CA ARG A 32 44.83 29.94 8.98
C ARG A 32 43.95 29.36 7.87
N LEU A 33 43.47 28.14 8.08
CA LEU A 33 42.38 27.56 7.31
C LEU A 33 41.26 28.60 7.18
N LYS A 34 40.91 28.93 5.94
CA LYS A 34 39.84 29.86 5.60
C LYS A 34 38.54 29.29 6.17
N ALA A 35 38.04 29.92 7.23
CA ALA A 35 36.76 29.58 7.82
C ALA A 35 35.68 29.70 6.73
N LEU A 36 34.96 28.59 6.52
CA LEU A 36 33.75 28.57 5.71
C LEU A 36 32.74 29.57 6.27
N PRO A 37 31.97 30.26 5.41
CA PRO A 37 30.99 31.24 5.86
C PRO A 37 29.97 30.58 6.80
N LYS A 38 29.73 31.30 7.90
CA LYS A 38 28.83 31.02 9.01
C LYS A 38 27.45 30.59 8.48
N ALA A 39 27.03 29.36 8.77
CA ALA A 39 25.65 28.92 8.55
C ALA A 39 24.73 29.75 9.44
N VAL A 40 23.99 30.68 8.84
CA VAL A 40 22.93 31.42 9.50
C VAL A 40 21.74 30.47 9.60
N SER A 41 21.44 30.05 10.83
CA SER A 41 20.19 29.40 11.20
C SER A 41 19.05 30.39 11.01
N GLY A 42 18.31 30.23 9.92
CA GLY A 42 17.00 30.84 9.71
C GLY A 42 15.97 29.73 9.59
N VAL A 43 15.48 29.25 10.73
CA VAL A 43 14.22 28.50 10.78
C VAL A 43 13.13 29.54 10.59
N ASP A 44 12.78 29.78 9.33
CA ASP A 44 11.59 30.53 8.96
C ASP A 44 10.50 29.51 8.62
N SER A 45 9.39 29.63 9.34
CA SER A 45 8.30 28.67 9.40
C SER A 45 7.31 28.85 8.25
N ASP A 46 7.80 28.69 7.01
CA ASP A 46 6.93 28.60 5.84
C ASP A 46 7.34 27.40 5.00
N THR A 47 6.61 26.30 5.17
CA THR A 47 6.69 25.16 4.26
C THR A 47 6.19 25.61 2.89
N VAL A 48 7.11 26.05 2.02
CA VAL A 48 6.85 26.23 0.60
C VAL A 48 6.44 24.87 0.05
N ARG A 49 5.13 24.70 -0.18
CA ARG A 49 4.61 23.58 -0.97
C ARG A 49 5.34 23.60 -2.31
N LEU A 50 6.18 22.61 -2.55
CA LEU A 50 6.72 22.33 -3.87
C LEU A 50 5.53 22.22 -4.83
N ARG A 51 5.35 23.22 -5.72
CA ARG A 51 4.38 23.13 -6.80
C ARG A 51 4.77 21.93 -7.68
N PRO A 52 3.80 21.11 -8.11
CA PRO A 52 4.10 20.02 -9.04
C PRO A 52 4.73 20.61 -10.31
N LEU A 53 5.88 20.07 -10.70
CA LEU A 53 6.71 20.56 -11.82
C LEU A 53 6.05 20.43 -13.20
N VAL A 54 4.83 19.88 -13.29
CA VAL A 54 3.99 19.90 -14.49
C VAL A 54 2.51 19.93 -14.06
N ASP A 55 1.91 21.11 -13.95
CA ASP A 55 0.45 21.25 -13.90
C ASP A 55 -0.11 20.93 -15.29
N ILE A 56 -0.35 19.66 -15.60
CA ILE A 56 -1.10 19.28 -16.80
C ILE A 56 -2.57 19.67 -16.54
N PRO A 57 -3.12 20.72 -17.18
CA PRO A 57 -4.43 21.26 -16.83
C PRO A 57 -5.57 20.25 -17.01
N VAL A 58 -5.37 19.25 -17.87
CA VAL A 58 -6.29 18.13 -18.09
C VAL A 58 -6.35 17.20 -16.86
N VAL A 59 -5.20 16.85 -16.27
CA VAL A 59 -5.13 15.99 -15.08
C VAL A 59 -5.78 16.68 -13.88
N GLY A 60 -5.57 17.99 -13.72
CA GLY A 60 -6.23 18.79 -12.69
C GLY A 60 -7.76 18.82 -12.84
N LYS A 61 -8.27 19.03 -14.05
CA LYS A 61 -9.72 19.00 -14.33
C LYS A 61 -10.34 17.63 -14.05
N VAL A 62 -9.73 16.54 -14.51
CA VAL A 62 -10.24 15.18 -14.27
C VAL A 62 -10.27 14.83 -12.78
N THR A 63 -9.19 15.16 -12.05
CA THR A 63 -9.09 14.90 -10.61
C THR A 63 -10.15 15.65 -9.82
N ASN A 64 -10.40 16.92 -10.17
CA ASN A 64 -11.44 17.72 -9.53
C ASN A 64 -12.84 17.18 -9.81
N THR A 65 -13.13 16.77 -11.04
CA THR A 65 -14.43 16.16 -11.41
C THR A 65 -14.68 14.85 -10.66
N ILE A 66 -13.68 13.98 -10.56
CA ILE A 66 -13.79 12.72 -9.80
C ILE A 66 -14.03 13.03 -8.32
N ARG A 67 -13.24 13.95 -7.74
CA ARG A 67 -13.40 14.36 -6.35
C ARG A 67 -14.80 14.89 -6.07
N GLN A 68 -15.34 15.73 -6.96
CA GLN A 68 -16.68 16.29 -6.81
C GLN A 68 -17.77 15.21 -6.88
N ARG A 69 -17.67 14.25 -7.80
CA ARG A 69 -18.56 13.07 -7.83
C ARG A 69 -18.62 12.32 -6.51
N TYR A 70 -17.47 12.07 -5.87
CA TYR A 70 -17.44 11.36 -4.58
C TYR A 70 -17.97 12.23 -3.42
N LEU A 71 -17.77 13.55 -3.46
CA LEU A 71 -18.38 14.46 -2.49
C LEU A 71 -19.91 14.48 -2.61
N ASP A 72 -20.44 14.49 -3.83
CA ASP A 72 -21.89 14.44 -4.07
C ASP A 72 -22.46 13.08 -3.63
N LEU A 73 -21.75 11.99 -3.94
CA LEU A 73 -22.11 10.66 -3.45
C LEU A 73 -22.18 10.65 -1.93
N SER A 74 -21.24 11.26 -1.21
CA SER A 74 -21.22 11.28 0.27
C SER A 74 -22.43 11.98 0.91
N LYS A 75 -23.11 12.87 0.18
CA LYS A 75 -24.29 13.63 0.63
C LYS A 75 -25.62 12.93 0.36
N ALA A 76 -25.65 11.89 -0.49
CA ALA A 76 -26.88 11.16 -0.79
C ALA A 76 -27.54 10.56 0.47
N ALA A 77 -28.85 10.34 0.42
CA ALA A 77 -29.59 9.74 1.54
C ALA A 77 -29.13 8.29 1.80
N VAL A 78 -29.15 7.87 3.07
CA VAL A 78 -28.86 6.48 3.45
C VAL A 78 -30.05 5.60 3.08
N THR A 79 -29.88 4.76 2.06
CA THR A 79 -30.85 3.73 1.66
C THR A 79 -30.35 2.35 2.06
N PRO A 80 -31.24 1.38 2.32
CA PRO A 80 -30.82 -0.01 2.53
C PRO A 80 -30.05 -0.54 1.31
N PRO A 81 -29.07 -1.43 1.52
CA PRO A 81 -28.27 -2.00 0.43
C PRO A 81 -29.15 -2.83 -0.50
N THR A 82 -29.03 -2.54 -1.79
CA THR A 82 -29.57 -3.27 -2.92
C THR A 82 -28.77 -4.54 -3.19
N ARG A 83 -29.33 -5.48 -3.96
CA ARG A 83 -28.64 -6.70 -4.41
C ARG A 83 -27.32 -6.43 -5.13
N TRP A 84 -27.24 -5.32 -5.87
CA TRP A 84 -26.05 -4.95 -6.64
C TRP A 84 -24.93 -4.43 -5.76
N GLU A 85 -25.25 -3.73 -4.67
CA GLU A 85 -24.26 -3.29 -3.68
C GLU A 85 -23.71 -4.48 -2.90
N TYR A 86 -24.55 -5.45 -2.53
CA TYR A 86 -24.06 -6.73 -1.98
C TYR A 86 -23.16 -7.47 -2.96
N ALA A 87 -23.56 -7.58 -4.24
CA ALA A 87 -22.74 -8.21 -5.26
C ALA A 87 -21.39 -7.49 -5.45
N ARG A 88 -21.38 -6.15 -5.38
CA ARG A 88 -20.15 -5.36 -5.46
C ARG A 88 -19.23 -5.61 -4.26
N ILE A 89 -19.77 -5.63 -3.04
CA ILE A 89 -18.97 -5.94 -1.83
C ILE A 89 -18.42 -7.36 -1.92
N ALA A 90 -19.22 -8.33 -2.36
CA ALA A 90 -18.78 -9.70 -2.56
C ALA A 90 -17.65 -9.79 -3.61
N LEU A 91 -17.78 -9.09 -4.74
CA LEU A 91 -16.74 -9.01 -5.76
C LEU A 91 -15.44 -8.39 -5.20
N VAL A 92 -15.55 -7.30 -4.44
CA VAL A 92 -14.40 -6.65 -3.80
C VAL A 92 -13.69 -7.59 -2.83
N LEU A 93 -14.44 -8.26 -1.94
CA LEU A 93 -13.87 -9.19 -0.97
C LEU A 93 -13.28 -10.43 -1.64
N LEU A 94 -13.93 -10.95 -2.69
CA LEU A 94 -13.41 -12.04 -3.51
C LEU A 94 -12.05 -11.64 -4.10
N LEU A 95 -12.00 -10.53 -4.85
CA LEU A 95 -10.78 -10.00 -5.45
C LEU A 95 -9.67 -9.73 -4.44
N ALA A 96 -10.02 -9.21 -3.26
CA ALA A 96 -9.10 -8.95 -2.17
C ALA A 96 -8.49 -10.25 -1.58
N SER A 97 -9.23 -11.36 -1.62
CA SER A 97 -8.78 -12.66 -1.11
C SER A 97 -8.09 -13.54 -2.17
N MET A 98 -8.35 -13.31 -3.45
CA MET A 98 -7.87 -14.18 -4.53
C MET A 98 -6.34 -14.34 -4.54
N PRO A 99 -5.52 -13.28 -4.42
CA PRO A 99 -4.06 -13.41 -4.48
C PRO A 99 -3.49 -14.38 -3.43
N ILE A 100 -3.86 -14.19 -2.16
CA ILE A 100 -3.35 -15.03 -1.07
C ILE A 100 -3.90 -16.46 -1.13
N LEU A 101 -5.16 -16.63 -1.56
CA LEU A 101 -5.75 -17.95 -1.74
C LEU A 101 -5.14 -18.69 -2.93
N ALA A 102 -4.73 -17.98 -3.99
CA ALA A 102 -4.10 -18.58 -5.17
C ALA A 102 -2.80 -19.30 -4.80
N ILE A 103 -2.00 -18.72 -3.90
CA ILE A 103 -0.77 -19.36 -3.37
C ILE A 103 -1.12 -20.69 -2.70
N SER A 104 -2.18 -20.71 -1.88
CA SER A 104 -2.60 -21.94 -1.20
C SER A 104 -3.06 -22.98 -2.23
N VAL A 105 -3.92 -22.59 -3.17
CA VAL A 105 -4.44 -23.49 -4.22
C VAL A 105 -3.31 -24.09 -5.07
N GLU A 106 -2.30 -23.31 -5.44
CA GLU A 106 -1.10 -23.76 -6.15
C GLU A 106 -0.25 -24.72 -5.33
N VAL A 107 -0.02 -24.40 -4.05
CA VAL A 107 0.81 -25.22 -3.16
C VAL A 107 0.12 -26.55 -2.85
N PHE A 108 -1.21 -26.60 -2.81
CA PHE A 108 -1.99 -27.85 -2.76
C PHE A 108 -2.06 -28.60 -4.11
N GLY A 109 -1.51 -28.02 -5.19
CA GLY A 109 -1.52 -28.63 -6.53
C GLY A 109 -2.90 -28.70 -7.18
N LEU A 110 -3.85 -27.87 -6.73
CA LEU A 110 -5.24 -27.92 -7.21
C LEU A 110 -5.42 -27.19 -8.55
N LEU A 111 -4.88 -25.96 -8.65
CA LEU A 111 -4.92 -25.15 -9.87
C LEU A 111 -3.67 -24.29 -9.96
N PRO A 112 -3.19 -23.99 -11.18
CA PRO A 112 -2.04 -23.13 -11.38
C PRO A 112 -2.34 -21.68 -10.98
N GLN A 113 -1.45 -21.07 -10.21
CA GLN A 113 -1.58 -19.66 -9.76
C GLN A 113 -1.63 -18.69 -10.94
N SER A 114 -0.95 -18.98 -12.06
CA SER A 114 -1.01 -18.19 -13.30
C SER A 114 -2.44 -18.04 -13.83
N GLY A 115 -3.21 -19.13 -13.86
CA GLY A 115 -4.62 -19.13 -14.29
C GLY A 115 -5.51 -18.31 -13.36
N ILE A 116 -5.36 -18.48 -12.05
CA ILE A 116 -6.10 -17.71 -11.05
C ILE A 116 -5.76 -16.21 -11.15
N THR A 117 -4.49 -15.89 -11.42
CA THR A 117 -4.02 -14.52 -11.59
C THR A 117 -4.64 -13.84 -12.82
N LEU A 118 -4.74 -14.54 -13.95
CA LEU A 118 -5.42 -14.03 -15.15
C LEU A 118 -6.90 -13.72 -14.89
N VAL A 119 -7.59 -14.62 -14.19
CA VAL A 119 -8.99 -14.40 -13.79
C VAL A 119 -9.09 -13.20 -12.84
N THR A 120 -8.17 -13.10 -11.87
CA THR A 120 -8.11 -11.97 -10.93
C THR A 120 -7.95 -10.64 -11.66
N ILE A 121 -6.98 -10.55 -12.59
CA ILE A 121 -6.75 -9.34 -13.40
C ILE A 121 -7.99 -8.96 -14.20
N SER A 122 -8.66 -9.94 -14.82
CA SER A 122 -9.87 -9.73 -15.61
C SER A 122 -11.01 -9.17 -14.73
N LEU A 123 -11.21 -9.73 -13.54
CA LEU A 123 -12.21 -9.27 -12.59
C LEU A 123 -11.85 -7.90 -11.97
N VAL A 124 -10.57 -7.61 -11.77
CA VAL A 124 -10.11 -6.27 -11.36
C VAL A 124 -10.40 -5.24 -12.45
N ALA A 125 -10.16 -5.57 -13.72
CA ALA A 125 -10.50 -4.69 -14.84
C ALA A 125 -12.01 -4.43 -14.93
N LEU A 126 -12.83 -5.45 -14.69
CA LEU A 126 -14.29 -5.31 -14.55
C LEU A 126 -14.65 -4.37 -13.40
N LEU A 127 -14.08 -4.56 -12.21
CA LEU A 127 -14.33 -3.70 -11.06
C LEU A 127 -13.89 -2.26 -11.33
N ALA A 128 -12.71 -2.04 -11.94
CA ALA A 128 -12.23 -0.72 -12.31
C ALA A 128 -13.18 -0.02 -13.31
N THR A 129 -13.71 -0.77 -14.27
CA THR A 129 -14.75 -0.29 -15.20
C THR A 129 -16.01 0.12 -14.44
N LEU A 130 -16.48 -0.71 -13.50
CA LEU A 130 -17.62 -0.38 -12.65
C LEU A 130 -17.36 0.88 -11.81
N ILE A 131 -16.15 1.06 -11.26
CA ILE A 131 -15.79 2.26 -10.47
C ILE A 131 -15.80 3.51 -11.37
N ALA A 132 -15.31 3.40 -12.61
CA ALA A 132 -15.25 4.51 -13.55
C ALA A 132 -16.64 4.99 -14.00
N PHE A 133 -17.54 4.05 -14.31
CA PHE A 133 -18.85 4.35 -14.89
C PHE A 133 -19.99 4.41 -13.85
N ALA A 134 -19.86 3.70 -12.74
CA ALA A 134 -20.86 3.62 -11.66
C ALA A 134 -20.17 3.71 -10.29
N PRO A 135 -19.56 4.86 -9.94
CA PRO A 135 -18.84 5.01 -8.69
C PRO A 135 -19.77 4.82 -7.48
N HIS A 136 -19.25 4.22 -6.42
CA HIS A 136 -19.95 3.99 -5.17
C HIS A 136 -19.10 4.43 -3.98
N ARG A 137 -19.74 4.80 -2.86
CA ARG A 137 -19.03 5.31 -1.68
C ARG A 137 -17.96 4.36 -1.14
N ILE A 138 -18.21 3.05 -1.24
CA ILE A 138 -17.27 2.02 -0.75
C ILE A 138 -15.94 2.03 -1.53
N ASP A 139 -15.90 2.56 -2.75
CA ASP A 139 -14.70 2.53 -3.60
C ASP A 139 -13.55 3.35 -2.98
N MET A 140 -13.90 4.41 -2.23
CA MET A 140 -12.93 5.17 -1.45
C MET A 140 -12.34 4.35 -0.30
N ILE A 141 -13.16 3.50 0.33
CA ILE A 141 -12.71 2.58 1.39
C ILE A 141 -11.78 1.51 0.79
N VAL A 142 -12.15 0.97 -0.38
CA VAL A 142 -11.31 0.02 -1.14
C VAL A 142 -9.97 0.65 -1.48
N GLY A 143 -9.94 1.83 -2.08
CA GLY A 143 -8.69 2.52 -2.43
C GLY A 143 -7.80 2.82 -1.22
N ARG A 144 -8.38 3.24 -0.09
CA ARG A 144 -7.64 3.46 1.17
C ARG A 144 -7.09 2.16 1.74
N GLY A 145 -7.89 1.09 1.74
CA GLY A 145 -7.47 -0.23 2.20
C GLY A 145 -6.31 -0.77 1.36
N LEU A 146 -6.39 -0.63 0.03
CA LEU A 146 -5.33 -1.04 -0.89
C LEU A 146 -4.00 -0.34 -0.56
N ILE A 147 -4.01 0.99 -0.46
CA ILE A 147 -2.82 1.79 -0.16
C ILE A 147 -2.29 1.45 1.25
N ALA A 148 -3.18 1.35 2.23
CA ALA A 148 -2.80 1.03 3.61
C ALA A 148 -2.12 -0.35 3.71
N GLY A 149 -2.66 -1.36 3.00
CA GLY A 149 -2.07 -2.68 2.90
C GLY A 149 -0.69 -2.66 2.25
N MET A 150 -0.54 -1.98 1.12
CA MET A 150 0.76 -1.81 0.44
C MET A 150 1.80 -1.16 1.37
N VAL A 151 1.44 -0.07 2.06
CA VAL A 151 2.34 0.63 2.99
C VAL A 151 2.70 -0.26 4.18
N ALA A 152 1.73 -0.96 4.77
CA ALA A 152 2.00 -1.89 5.87
C ALA A 152 2.95 -3.02 5.43
N CYS A 153 2.84 -3.48 4.19
CA CYS A 153 3.72 -4.51 3.63
C CYS A 153 5.15 -3.99 3.39
N ILE A 154 5.33 -2.74 2.97
CA ILE A 154 6.68 -2.15 2.86
C ILE A 154 7.40 -2.18 4.21
N VAL A 155 6.69 -1.84 5.29
CA VAL A 155 7.27 -1.87 6.64
C VAL A 155 7.51 -3.30 7.13
N TYR A 156 6.59 -4.22 6.85
CA TYR A 156 6.80 -5.66 7.05
C TYR A 156 8.08 -6.13 6.34
N ASP A 157 8.24 -5.77 5.07
CA ASP A 157 9.34 -6.23 4.23
C ASP A 157 10.68 -5.66 4.67
N ALA A 158 10.73 -4.46 5.23
CA ALA A 158 11.95 -3.94 5.84
C ALA A 158 12.47 -4.88 6.95
N ALA A 159 11.59 -5.37 7.82
CA ALA A 159 11.96 -6.32 8.87
C ALA A 159 12.27 -7.72 8.30
N ARG A 160 11.47 -8.18 7.35
CA ARG A 160 11.60 -9.52 6.75
C ARG A 160 12.86 -9.64 5.88
N LEU A 161 13.13 -8.67 5.02
CA LEU A 161 14.33 -8.65 4.17
C LEU A 161 15.61 -8.51 4.98
N PHE A 162 15.56 -7.83 6.14
CA PHE A 162 16.68 -7.85 7.08
C PHE A 162 16.93 -9.27 7.61
N ALA A 163 15.88 -10.00 8.01
CA ALA A 163 16.01 -11.38 8.46
C ALA A 163 16.52 -12.33 7.35
N VAL A 164 16.12 -12.09 6.10
CA VAL A 164 16.52 -12.88 4.92
C VAL A 164 17.98 -12.58 4.53
N HIS A 165 18.31 -11.32 4.23
CA HIS A 165 19.58 -10.97 3.59
C HIS A 165 20.70 -10.57 4.56
N VAL A 166 20.36 -10.14 5.78
CA VAL A 166 21.37 -9.75 6.78
C VAL A 166 21.60 -10.86 7.78
N LEU A 167 20.53 -11.49 8.29
CA LEU A 167 20.64 -12.52 9.31
C LEU A 167 20.69 -13.95 8.75
N GLY A 168 20.33 -14.16 7.47
CA GLY A 168 20.33 -15.48 6.83
C GLY A 168 19.38 -16.49 7.49
N LEU A 169 18.33 -16.02 8.18
CA LEU A 169 17.45 -16.87 8.98
C LEU A 169 16.33 -17.54 8.17
N MET A 170 16.09 -17.07 6.94
CA MET A 170 15.03 -17.57 6.06
C MET A 170 15.36 -17.25 4.60
N GLY A 171 14.91 -18.10 3.67
CA GLY A 171 14.98 -17.82 2.23
C GLY A 171 13.95 -16.79 1.75
N ASP A 172 14.23 -16.16 0.61
CA ASP A 172 13.25 -15.28 -0.04
C ASP A 172 12.22 -16.10 -0.84
N PHE A 173 11.00 -16.25 -0.29
CA PHE A 173 9.88 -16.89 -0.97
C PHE A 173 9.30 -16.08 -2.16
N ILE A 174 9.57 -14.76 -2.23
CA ILE A 174 8.87 -13.89 -3.18
C ILE A 174 9.20 -14.18 -4.64
N PRO A 175 10.46 -14.47 -5.01
CA PRO A 175 10.78 -14.97 -6.35
C PRO A 175 10.03 -16.26 -6.70
N VAL A 176 9.93 -17.22 -5.77
CA VAL A 176 9.21 -18.49 -5.99
C VAL A 176 7.73 -18.26 -6.26
N MET A 177 7.10 -17.39 -5.48
CA MET A 177 5.72 -16.96 -5.72
C MET A 177 5.55 -16.31 -7.10
N GLY A 178 6.52 -15.50 -7.52
CA GLY A 178 6.55 -14.93 -8.86
C GLY A 178 6.63 -15.99 -9.96
N SER A 179 7.42 -17.04 -9.76
CA SER A 179 7.51 -18.18 -10.67
C SER A 179 6.20 -18.97 -10.78
N PHE A 180 5.37 -19.02 -9.73
CA PHE A 180 4.03 -19.60 -9.81
C PHE A 180 3.11 -18.81 -10.76
N VAL A 181 3.33 -17.51 -10.87
CA VAL A 181 2.55 -16.63 -11.76
C VAL A 181 3.09 -16.67 -13.19
N THR A 182 4.41 -16.61 -13.38
CA THR A 182 5.04 -16.55 -14.70
C THR A 182 5.21 -17.91 -15.36
N GLY A 183 5.28 -18.99 -14.57
CA GLY A 183 5.71 -20.31 -15.05
C GLY A 183 7.23 -20.40 -15.30
N GLU A 184 8.00 -19.37 -14.93
CA GLU A 184 9.43 -19.28 -15.17
C GLU A 184 10.19 -19.24 -13.82
N PRO A 185 10.86 -20.34 -13.42
CA PRO A 185 11.67 -20.36 -12.21
C PRO A 185 12.96 -19.56 -12.35
N ASP A 186 13.43 -18.98 -11.25
CA ASP A 186 14.76 -18.38 -11.10
C ASP A 186 15.11 -17.24 -12.08
N THR A 187 14.11 -16.51 -12.58
CA THR A 187 14.33 -15.35 -13.45
C THR A 187 14.14 -14.01 -12.72
N ALA A 188 14.86 -12.97 -13.12
CA ALA A 188 14.62 -11.61 -12.62
C ALA A 188 13.18 -11.14 -12.89
N GLY A 189 12.58 -11.59 -14.00
CA GLY A 189 11.18 -11.35 -14.32
C GLY A 189 10.23 -11.96 -13.29
N SER A 190 10.46 -13.21 -12.90
CA SER A 190 9.68 -13.87 -11.84
C SER A 190 9.81 -13.14 -10.51
N ALA A 191 11.02 -12.72 -10.11
CA ALA A 191 11.21 -11.91 -8.90
C ALA A 191 10.41 -10.60 -8.92
N ALA A 192 10.46 -9.86 -10.04
CA ALA A 192 9.70 -8.62 -10.20
C ALA A 192 8.18 -8.85 -10.10
N VAL A 193 7.67 -9.89 -10.79
CA VAL A 193 6.25 -10.27 -10.72
C VAL A 193 5.87 -10.68 -9.31
N GLY A 194 6.72 -11.43 -8.60
CA GLY A 194 6.52 -11.82 -7.21
C GLY A 194 6.35 -10.61 -6.29
N TYR A 195 7.22 -9.60 -6.39
CA TYR A 195 7.09 -8.39 -5.57
C TYR A 195 5.85 -7.56 -5.95
N VAL A 196 5.50 -7.45 -7.23
CA VAL A 196 4.24 -6.79 -7.64
C VAL A 196 3.04 -7.52 -7.05
N TYR A 197 3.02 -8.85 -7.15
CA TYR A 197 1.95 -9.69 -6.60
C TYR A 197 1.85 -9.55 -5.09
N ARG A 198 2.98 -9.52 -4.39
CA ARG A 198 3.06 -9.34 -2.94
C ARG A 198 2.46 -8.02 -2.49
N TYR A 199 2.88 -6.91 -3.09
CA TYR A 199 2.46 -5.58 -2.64
C TYR A 199 1.03 -5.26 -3.09
N LEU A 200 0.73 -5.44 -4.37
CA LEU A 200 -0.55 -5.04 -4.94
C LEU A 200 -1.63 -6.09 -4.76
N GLY A 201 -1.29 -7.36 -4.95
CA GLY A 201 -2.19 -8.50 -4.79
C GLY A 201 -2.42 -8.84 -3.33
N ASP A 202 -1.45 -9.48 -2.68
CA ASP A 202 -1.61 -10.01 -1.32
C ASP A 202 -1.86 -8.88 -0.31
N ALA A 203 -0.87 -8.02 -0.11
CA ALA A 203 -0.95 -6.99 0.93
C ALA A 203 -2.04 -5.96 0.66
N GLY A 204 -2.15 -5.49 -0.59
CA GLY A 204 -3.22 -4.62 -1.02
C GLY A 204 -4.60 -5.24 -0.80
N GLY A 205 -4.79 -6.50 -1.21
CA GLY A 205 -6.01 -7.27 -0.99
C GLY A 205 -6.34 -7.42 0.49
N LEU A 206 -5.38 -7.80 1.33
CA LEU A 206 -5.56 -7.90 2.77
C LEU A 206 -5.97 -6.56 3.41
N GLY A 207 -5.37 -5.45 2.97
CA GLY A 207 -5.76 -4.12 3.41
C GLY A 207 -7.19 -3.76 3.02
N VAL A 208 -7.60 -4.07 1.78
CA VAL A 208 -9.00 -3.91 1.32
C VAL A 208 -9.95 -4.75 2.16
N ALA A 209 -9.64 -6.03 2.36
CA ALA A 209 -10.48 -6.95 3.13
C ALA A 209 -10.68 -6.46 4.56
N PHE A 210 -9.59 -6.07 5.24
CA PHE A 210 -9.67 -5.53 6.60
C PHE A 210 -10.53 -4.26 6.65
N PHE A 211 -10.28 -3.28 5.77
CA PHE A 211 -11.01 -2.01 5.77
C PHE A 211 -12.51 -2.24 5.56
N VAL A 212 -12.88 -2.99 4.51
CA VAL A 212 -14.30 -3.25 4.19
C VAL A 212 -15.01 -3.96 5.35
N VAL A 213 -14.38 -5.00 5.92
CA VAL A 213 -14.95 -5.75 7.05
C VAL A 213 -15.01 -4.88 8.31
N ALA A 214 -13.98 -4.08 8.58
CA ALA A 214 -13.92 -3.19 9.73
C ALA A 214 -15.06 -2.15 9.73
N TYR A 215 -15.30 -1.48 8.59
CA TYR A 215 -16.43 -0.56 8.46
C TYR A 215 -17.78 -1.28 8.48
N ALA A 216 -17.90 -2.45 7.85
CA ALA A 216 -19.14 -3.22 7.88
C ALA A 216 -19.54 -3.64 9.32
N ILE A 217 -18.57 -4.03 10.16
CA ILE A 217 -18.82 -4.44 11.55
C ILE A 217 -18.99 -3.22 12.48
N GLY A 218 -18.36 -2.09 12.15
CA GLY A 218 -18.36 -0.87 12.97
C GLY A 218 -17.11 -0.70 13.85
N ILE A 219 -16.00 -1.35 13.49
CA ILE A 219 -14.70 -1.20 14.16
C ILE A 219 -14.21 0.25 14.06
N ASP A 220 -14.61 0.97 13.01
CA ASP A 220 -14.32 2.39 12.84
C ASP A 220 -14.87 3.25 14.00
N ARG A 221 -15.87 2.78 14.75
CA ARG A 221 -16.44 3.47 15.92
C ARG A 221 -15.80 3.06 17.25
N TRP A 222 -14.90 2.07 17.25
CA TRP A 222 -14.25 1.59 18.47
C TRP A 222 -13.16 2.54 18.96
N LYS A 223 -12.76 2.41 20.24
CA LYS A 223 -11.57 3.11 20.75
C LYS A 223 -10.33 2.71 19.92
N ASN A 224 -9.41 3.65 19.74
CA ASN A 224 -8.23 3.47 18.87
C ASN A 224 -7.44 2.19 19.18
N VAL A 225 -7.26 1.88 20.46
CA VAL A 225 -6.55 0.67 20.90
C VAL A 225 -7.22 -0.60 20.36
N TYR A 226 -8.54 -0.72 20.47
CA TYR A 226 -9.26 -1.90 19.99
C TYR A 226 -9.29 -2.01 18.47
N ALA A 227 -9.34 -0.88 17.76
CA ALA A 227 -9.25 -0.87 16.29
C ALA A 227 -7.88 -1.37 15.80
N VAL A 228 -6.79 -0.94 16.46
CA VAL A 228 -5.43 -1.43 16.17
C VAL A 228 -5.28 -2.90 16.54
N LEU A 229 -5.76 -3.31 17.73
CA LEU A 229 -5.72 -4.72 18.13
C LEU A 229 -6.52 -5.62 17.17
N ALA A 230 -7.64 -5.14 16.62
CA ALA A 230 -8.38 -5.86 15.59
C ALA A 230 -7.58 -6.04 14.30
N ALA A 231 -6.80 -5.03 13.88
CA ALA A 231 -5.91 -5.14 12.74
C ALA A 231 -4.74 -6.10 12.99
N ILE A 232 -4.16 -6.10 14.20
CA ILE A 232 -3.15 -7.08 14.61
C ILE A 232 -3.74 -8.49 14.62
N ALA A 233 -4.93 -8.68 15.21
CA ALA A 233 -5.62 -9.96 15.22
C ALA A 233 -5.94 -10.45 13.80
N PHE A 234 -6.31 -9.54 12.89
CA PHE A 234 -6.50 -9.84 11.47
C PHE A 234 -5.18 -10.26 10.79
N GLY A 235 -4.06 -9.62 11.12
CA GLY A 235 -2.71 -10.00 10.64
C GLY A 235 -2.25 -11.36 11.17
N VAL A 236 -2.61 -11.72 12.39
CA VAL A 236 -2.15 -12.97 13.03
C VAL A 236 -3.08 -14.15 12.71
N PHE A 237 -4.39 -13.98 12.81
CA PHE A 237 -5.30 -15.11 12.79
C PHE A 237 -5.63 -15.58 11.37
N PRO A 238 -6.40 -14.87 10.53
CA PRO A 238 -6.73 -15.37 9.20
C PRO A 238 -5.54 -15.36 8.23
N THR A 239 -4.52 -14.51 8.45
CA THR A 239 -3.39 -14.36 7.50
C THR A 239 -2.18 -15.19 7.90
N TRP A 240 -1.54 -14.91 9.03
CA TRP A 240 -0.38 -15.70 9.44
C TRP A 240 -0.75 -17.16 9.74
N ALA A 241 -1.79 -17.41 10.54
CA ALA A 241 -2.17 -18.80 10.85
C ALA A 241 -2.67 -19.54 9.60
N GLY A 242 -3.33 -18.84 8.68
CA GLY A 242 -3.69 -19.37 7.36
C GLY A 242 -2.47 -19.79 6.55
N LEU A 243 -1.44 -18.94 6.49
CA LEU A 243 -0.16 -19.27 5.85
C LEU A 243 0.50 -20.49 6.51
N MET A 244 0.59 -20.52 7.84
CA MET A 244 1.15 -21.67 8.56
C MET A 244 0.37 -22.95 8.29
N ALA A 245 -0.97 -22.87 8.25
CA ALA A 245 -1.82 -24.00 7.91
C ALA A 245 -1.58 -24.47 6.48
N THR A 246 -1.43 -23.56 5.50
CA THR A 246 -1.10 -23.94 4.12
C THR A 246 0.23 -24.68 4.04
N VAL A 247 1.27 -24.19 4.71
CA VAL A 247 2.59 -24.85 4.71
C VAL A 247 2.54 -26.21 5.40
N ALA A 248 1.85 -26.30 6.55
CA ALA A 248 1.80 -27.52 7.36
C ALA A 248 0.87 -28.61 6.78
N LEU A 249 -0.18 -28.23 6.06
CA LEU A 249 -1.20 -29.15 5.54
C LEU A 249 -0.98 -29.52 4.07
N SER A 250 -0.24 -28.72 3.30
CA SER A 250 0.06 -29.06 1.92
C SER A 250 1.11 -30.17 1.83
N PRO A 251 0.96 -31.13 0.90
CA PRO A 251 1.96 -32.17 0.64
C PRO A 251 3.37 -31.62 0.38
N ASN A 252 3.48 -30.47 -0.28
CA ASN A 252 4.76 -29.87 -0.68
C ASN A 252 4.94 -28.46 -0.09
N GLY A 253 4.27 -28.16 1.02
CA GLY A 253 4.26 -26.81 1.61
C GLY A 253 5.65 -26.34 2.03
N GLU A 254 6.37 -27.16 2.78
CA GLU A 254 7.72 -26.82 3.26
C GLU A 254 8.74 -26.71 2.13
N GLU A 255 8.61 -27.56 1.10
CA GLU A 255 9.52 -27.58 -0.06
C GLU A 255 9.28 -26.39 -0.99
N ARG A 256 8.01 -26.04 -1.26
CA ARG A 256 7.65 -24.99 -2.22
C ARG A 256 7.57 -23.60 -1.61
N MET A 257 7.46 -23.47 -0.28
CA MET A 257 7.37 -22.17 0.38
C MET A 257 8.58 -21.88 1.28
N PHE A 258 8.66 -22.58 2.41
CA PHE A 258 9.76 -22.47 3.36
C PHE A 258 9.65 -23.57 4.43
N PRO A 259 10.79 -24.02 4.99
CA PRO A 259 10.78 -25.03 6.05
C PRO A 259 10.12 -24.48 7.33
N LEU A 260 9.35 -25.32 8.02
CA LEU A 260 8.72 -24.99 9.29
C LEU A 260 9.70 -25.27 10.43
N ASN A 261 10.37 -24.21 10.88
CA ASN A 261 11.23 -24.26 12.05
C ASN A 261 10.95 -23.05 12.96
N THR A 262 11.53 -23.06 14.16
CA THR A 262 11.30 -22.02 15.15
C THR A 262 11.64 -20.62 14.63
N ALA A 263 12.70 -20.48 13.83
CA ALA A 263 13.09 -19.18 13.27
C ALA A 263 12.06 -18.67 12.26
N THR A 264 11.64 -19.50 11.30
CA THR A 264 10.66 -19.09 10.28
C THR A 264 9.31 -18.77 10.89
N VAL A 265 8.87 -19.55 11.89
CA VAL A 265 7.65 -19.28 12.66
C VAL A 265 7.72 -17.92 13.38
N ILE A 266 8.81 -17.63 14.09
CA ILE A 266 8.97 -16.36 14.84
C ILE A 266 9.05 -15.17 13.88
N ILE A 267 9.85 -15.27 12.81
CA ILE A 267 10.07 -14.17 11.87
C ILE A 267 8.79 -13.85 11.10
N THR A 268 8.08 -14.87 10.62
CA THR A 268 6.81 -14.67 9.91
C THR A 268 5.74 -14.13 10.84
N LEU A 269 5.65 -14.60 12.08
CA LEU A 269 4.70 -14.08 13.07
C LEU A 269 4.99 -12.61 13.38
N LEU A 270 6.25 -12.28 13.67
CA LEU A 270 6.66 -10.90 13.96
C LEU A 270 6.34 -9.98 12.79
N GLY A 271 6.63 -10.41 11.56
CA GLY A 271 6.23 -9.70 10.37
C GLY A 271 4.73 -9.40 10.38
N HIS A 272 3.88 -10.40 10.59
CA HIS A 272 2.43 -10.22 10.51
C HIS A 272 1.87 -9.35 11.64
N VAL A 273 2.51 -9.35 12.81
CA VAL A 273 2.24 -8.39 13.87
C VAL A 273 2.59 -6.96 13.43
N ILE A 274 3.75 -6.75 12.79
CA ILE A 274 4.15 -5.45 12.21
C ILE A 274 3.15 -5.01 11.14
N PHE A 275 2.78 -5.90 10.21
CA PHE A 275 1.78 -5.61 9.17
C PHE A 275 0.45 -5.18 9.79
N GLY A 276 -0.08 -5.96 10.73
CA GLY A 276 -1.34 -5.64 11.41
C GLY A 276 -1.28 -4.33 12.20
N LEU A 277 -0.16 -4.05 12.85
CA LEU A 277 0.06 -2.78 13.56
C LEU A 277 -0.01 -1.60 12.59
N PHE A 278 0.77 -1.61 11.51
CA PHE A 278 0.82 -0.49 10.55
C PHE A 278 -0.48 -0.36 9.76
N LEU A 279 -1.14 -1.46 9.44
CA LEU A 279 -2.49 -1.45 8.86
C LEU A 279 -3.50 -0.80 9.82
N GLY A 280 -3.43 -1.13 11.10
CA GLY A 280 -4.25 -0.53 12.16
C GLY A 280 -3.99 0.96 12.31
N LEU A 281 -2.73 1.39 12.32
CA LEU A 281 -2.36 2.82 12.37
C LEU A 281 -2.85 3.58 11.14
N ALA A 282 -2.74 2.99 9.94
CA ALA A 282 -3.30 3.57 8.72
C ALA A 282 -4.83 3.66 8.79
N PHE A 283 -5.50 2.66 9.35
CA PHE A 283 -6.95 2.69 9.61
C PHE A 283 -7.33 3.80 10.59
N LEU A 284 -6.53 4.08 11.62
CA LEU A 284 -6.77 5.24 12.51
C LEU A 284 -6.69 6.59 11.80
N LYS A 285 -5.92 6.69 10.70
CA LYS A 285 -5.78 7.90 9.89
C LYS A 285 -6.87 8.04 8.82
N ALA A 286 -7.59 6.97 8.52
CA ALA A 286 -8.74 7.02 7.63
C ALA A 286 -9.91 7.76 8.30
N PRO A 287 -10.86 8.33 7.53
CA PRO A 287 -12.09 8.88 8.09
C PRO A 287 -12.87 7.80 8.86
N ARG A 288 -13.38 8.12 10.05
CA ARG A 288 -14.02 7.16 10.96
C ARG A 288 -15.28 7.75 11.60
N GLY A 289 -16.19 6.88 12.07
CA GLY A 289 -17.46 7.28 12.65
C GLY A 289 -18.37 7.90 11.59
N ASP A 290 -18.95 9.06 11.89
CA ASP A 290 -19.88 9.76 11.00
C ASP A 290 -19.24 10.20 9.68
N GLN A 291 -17.91 10.28 9.64
CA GLN A 291 -17.14 10.65 8.44
C GLN A 291 -16.60 9.44 7.68
N SER A 292 -16.89 8.21 8.10
CA SER A 292 -16.33 6.98 7.53
C SER A 292 -16.54 6.84 6.02
N GLY A 293 -17.63 7.43 5.49
CA GLY A 293 -18.07 7.22 4.12
C GLY A 293 -18.69 5.84 3.89
N TRP A 294 -18.82 5.02 4.94
CA TRP A 294 -19.58 3.77 4.88
C TRP A 294 -21.08 4.11 4.75
N PRO A 295 -21.79 3.59 3.72
CA PRO A 295 -23.14 4.05 3.42
C PRO A 295 -24.22 3.57 4.39
N TRP A 296 -23.95 2.52 5.17
CA TRP A 296 -24.99 1.81 5.92
C TRP A 296 -24.69 1.77 7.42
N PRO A 297 -25.70 1.52 8.27
CA PRO A 297 -25.45 1.24 9.68
C PRO A 297 -24.53 0.03 9.86
N PRO A 298 -23.62 0.03 10.85
CA PRO A 298 -22.82 -1.14 11.18
C PRO A 298 -23.67 -2.38 11.47
N LEU A 299 -23.14 -3.54 11.10
CA LEU A 299 -23.79 -4.83 11.36
C LEU A 299 -24.04 -5.05 12.86
N SER A 300 -23.11 -4.60 13.72
CA SER A 300 -23.25 -4.67 15.19
C SER A 300 -24.48 -3.93 15.72
N GLU A 301 -24.75 -2.72 15.21
CA GLU A 301 -25.93 -1.93 15.57
C GLU A 301 -27.21 -2.51 15.00
N SER A 302 -27.17 -2.98 13.75
CA SER A 302 -28.32 -3.61 13.10
C SER A 302 -28.76 -4.90 13.81
N ALA A 303 -27.80 -5.66 14.37
CA ALA A 303 -28.06 -6.89 15.10
C ALA A 303 -28.72 -6.62 16.45
N LEU A 304 -28.22 -5.62 17.20
CA LEU A 304 -28.82 -5.18 18.46
C LEU A 304 -30.23 -4.62 18.24
N ALA A 305 -30.42 -3.79 17.21
CA ALA A 305 -31.74 -3.27 16.83
C ALA A 305 -32.72 -4.41 16.48
N LYS A 306 -32.29 -5.39 15.67
CA LYS A 306 -33.10 -6.59 15.36
C LYS A 306 -33.41 -7.44 16.59
N ARG A 307 -32.51 -7.51 17.58
CA ARG A 307 -32.72 -8.23 18.84
C ARG A 307 -33.74 -7.51 19.73
N ALA A 308 -33.65 -6.19 19.83
CA ALA A 308 -34.61 -5.37 20.56
C ALA A 308 -36.02 -5.45 19.95
N ILE A 309 -36.14 -5.39 18.61
CA ILE A 309 -37.42 -5.55 17.91
C ILE A 309 -38.03 -6.94 18.18
N ARG A 310 -37.23 -8.00 18.10
CA ARG A 310 -37.69 -9.37 18.40
C ARG A 310 -38.13 -9.53 19.86
N PHE A 311 -37.40 -8.94 20.79
CA PHE A 311 -37.75 -8.99 22.22
C PHE A 311 -39.06 -8.25 22.49
N ARG A 312 -39.23 -7.05 21.93
CA ARG A 312 -40.49 -6.29 22.00
C ARG A 312 -41.66 -7.10 21.46
N LYS A 313 -41.50 -7.73 20.28
CA LYS A 313 -42.54 -8.57 19.67
C LYS A 313 -42.89 -9.79 20.53
N LYS A 314 -41.92 -10.36 21.26
CA LYS A 314 -42.14 -11.48 22.18
C LYS A 314 -42.92 -11.06 23.44
N ILE A 315 -42.66 -9.86 23.97
CA ILE A 315 -43.39 -9.30 25.10
C ILE A 315 -44.82 -8.96 24.68
N THR A 316 -45.02 -8.33 23.51
CA THR A 316 -46.35 -7.92 23.05
C THR A 316 -47.23 -9.08 22.59
N ASN A 317 -46.64 -10.22 22.23
CA ASN A 317 -47.37 -11.40 21.74
C ASN A 317 -47.43 -12.54 22.77
N SER A 318 -47.01 -12.32 24.02
CA SER A 318 -47.28 -13.30 25.07
C SER A 318 -48.75 -13.19 25.48
N PRO A 319 -49.53 -14.28 25.39
CA PRO A 319 -50.89 -14.28 25.94
C PRO A 319 -50.76 -14.12 27.47
N HIS A 320 -51.42 -13.10 28.00
CA HIS A 320 -51.67 -12.96 29.44
C HIS A 320 -52.67 -14.03 29.89
#